data_AF-F6QF60-F1
#
_entry.id   AF-F6QF60-F1
#
_cell.length_a   1.000
_cell.length_b   1.000
_cell.length_c   1.000
_cell.angle_alpha   90.00
_cell.angle_beta   90.00
_cell.angle_gamma   90.00
#
_symmetry.space_group_name_H-M   'P 1'
#
loop_
_entity.id
_entity.type
_entity.pdbx_description
1 polymer ?
#
loop_
_entity_poly.entity_id
_entity_poly.type
_entity_poly.pdbx_seq_one_letter_code
_entity_poly.pdbx_strand_id
1 'polypeptide(L)'
;MKSEEKRRNHLQNGHLRFPGIKTYIDPDTYEDPSLAVHEFAKEIDPSRIRIERVIGAGEFGEVCSGRLKTPGKREIPVAIKTLKGGHMDRQRRDFLREASIMGQFDHPNIIRLEGVVTKRSFPSIGVEALCPSFLRTGFLNNMPAPHPVSGGGSLPPRIPTGRPVMIVVEYMENGSLDSFLRKHDGHFTVIQLVGMLRGIASGMKYLSDMGYVHRDLAARNILVNSNLVCKVSDFGLSRVLEDDPEAAYTTTGGKIPIRWTAPEAIAYRKFSSASDAWSYGIVMWEVMSYGERPYWEMSNQDVILSIEEGYRLPAPMGCPASLHQLMLHCWQKERNHRPKFTDIVSFLDKLIRNPSTLHTLVEDILVMPDSPGEVSEYPLFVSVSDWLDSIKMGQYQNNFMAAGFTTLDLISRMSIDDIRRIGVVLIGHQRRIVSSIQTLRLHMMHIQEKGFHV
;
A
#
# COMPACT_ATOMS: atom_id res chain seq x y z
N MET A 1 -51.15 -6.19 8.06
CA MET A 1 -49.68 -6.26 7.98
C MET A 1 -49.25 -5.79 6.60
N LYS A 2 -48.57 -4.64 6.53
CA LYS A 2 -48.24 -3.94 5.28
C LYS A 2 -47.06 -4.62 4.56
N SER A 3 -47.06 -4.51 3.24
CA SER A 3 -46.19 -5.17 2.25
C SER A 3 -44.68 -4.87 2.34
N GLU A 4 -44.23 -4.07 3.30
CA GLU A 4 -42.81 -3.73 3.50
C GLU A 4 -42.03 -4.83 4.23
N GLU A 5 -42.68 -5.60 5.11
CA GLU A 5 -42.03 -6.65 5.89
C GLU A 5 -41.70 -7.89 5.03
N LYS A 6 -42.47 -8.13 3.96
CA LYS A 6 -42.18 -9.20 2.99
C LYS A 6 -41.02 -8.87 2.04
N ARG A 7 -40.71 -7.59 1.76
CA ARG A 7 -39.55 -7.20 0.92
C ARG A 7 -38.22 -7.25 1.66
N ARG A 8 -38.21 -7.16 2.99
CA ARG A 8 -36.98 -7.36 3.79
C ARG A 8 -36.48 -8.81 3.77
N ASN A 9 -37.36 -9.77 3.54
CA ASN A 9 -37.00 -11.20 3.56
C ASN A 9 -36.53 -11.76 2.21
N HIS A 10 -36.34 -10.95 1.16
CA HIS A 10 -35.89 -11.42 -0.16
C HIS A 10 -34.52 -10.89 -0.61
N LEU A 11 -33.79 -10.17 0.25
CA LEU A 11 -32.40 -9.76 0.01
C LEU A 11 -31.40 -10.39 0.99
N GLN A 12 -31.84 -11.27 1.88
CA GLN A 12 -30.93 -12.10 2.69
C GLN A 12 -30.51 -13.34 1.91
N ASN A 13 -29.53 -13.18 1.03
CA ASN A 13 -28.65 -14.28 0.67
C ASN A 13 -27.31 -14.09 1.38
N GLY A 14 -27.17 -14.77 2.52
CA GLY A 14 -25.89 -15.35 2.95
C GLY A 14 -24.93 -14.52 3.79
N HIS A 15 -25.34 -14.00 4.96
CA HIS A 15 -24.43 -13.93 6.12
C HIS A 15 -25.24 -13.90 7.42
N LEU A 16 -25.21 -15.01 8.15
CA LEU A 16 -25.73 -15.09 9.52
C LEU A 16 -24.90 -14.14 10.40
N ARG A 17 -25.52 -13.06 10.89
CA ARG A 17 -24.90 -12.20 11.92
C ARG A 17 -24.88 -12.96 13.24
N PHE A 18 -23.72 -13.47 13.62
CA PHE A 18 -23.49 -14.01 14.97
C PHE A 18 -23.36 -12.84 15.97
N PRO A 19 -24.03 -12.87 17.13
CA PRO A 19 -23.86 -11.86 18.16
C PRO A 19 -22.39 -11.82 18.62
N GLY A 20 -21.72 -10.67 18.49
CA GLY A 20 -20.36 -10.43 18.99
C GLY A 20 -19.25 -10.31 17.95
N ILE A 21 -19.50 -10.61 16.67
CA ILE A 21 -18.52 -10.40 15.59
C ILE A 21 -18.82 -9.06 14.92
N LYS A 22 -17.93 -8.06 15.12
CA LYS A 22 -17.97 -6.83 14.32
C LYS A 22 -17.53 -7.18 12.89
N THR A 23 -18.38 -6.92 11.91
CA THR A 23 -18.09 -7.07 10.48
C THR A 23 -18.08 -5.70 9.83
N TYR A 24 -17.20 -5.49 8.85
CA TYR A 24 -17.16 -4.29 8.03
C TYR A 24 -18.52 -4.05 7.36
N ILE A 25 -18.94 -2.78 7.33
CA ILE A 25 -20.13 -2.31 6.65
C ILE A 25 -19.65 -1.35 5.56
N ASP A 26 -19.96 -1.68 4.31
CA ASP A 26 -19.61 -0.83 3.18
C ASP A 26 -20.35 0.51 3.29
N PRO A 27 -19.66 1.67 3.34
CA PRO A 27 -20.31 2.98 3.37
C PRO A 27 -21.24 3.24 2.18
N ASP A 28 -21.05 2.54 1.06
CA ASP A 28 -21.93 2.66 -0.11
C ASP A 28 -23.31 2.03 0.13
N THR A 29 -23.51 1.31 1.25
CA THR A 29 -24.84 0.89 1.72
C THR A 29 -25.68 2.03 2.31
N TYR A 30 -25.07 3.20 2.54
CA TYR A 30 -25.75 4.41 2.99
C TYR A 30 -26.12 5.27 1.77
N GLU A 31 -27.33 5.85 1.78
CA GLU A 31 -27.76 6.77 0.73
C GLU A 31 -26.93 8.08 0.74
N ASP A 32 -26.39 8.48 1.89
CA ASP A 32 -25.53 9.66 2.06
C ASP A 32 -24.24 9.26 2.83
N PRO A 33 -23.04 9.41 2.22
CA PRO A 33 -21.76 9.15 2.89
C PRO A 33 -21.53 10.00 4.15
N SER A 34 -22.22 11.15 4.26
CA SER A 34 -22.19 11.99 5.46
C SER A 34 -22.82 11.26 6.68
N LEU A 35 -23.76 10.33 6.46
CA LEU A 35 -24.32 9.51 7.53
C LEU A 35 -23.31 8.46 8.00
N ALA A 36 -22.66 7.76 7.06
CA ALA A 36 -21.64 6.76 7.37
C ALA A 36 -20.48 7.38 8.17
N VAL A 37 -20.01 8.57 7.79
CA VAL A 37 -18.92 9.23 8.54
C VAL A 37 -19.37 9.67 9.94
N HIS A 38 -20.63 10.08 10.13
CA HIS A 38 -21.14 10.41 11.47
C HIS A 38 -21.33 9.18 12.36
N GLU A 39 -21.57 8.00 11.78
CA GLU A 39 -21.67 6.75 12.53
C GLU A 39 -20.31 6.22 12.98
N PHE A 40 -19.31 6.25 12.08
CA PHE A 40 -18.02 5.60 12.30
C PHE A 40 -16.89 6.55 12.72
N ALA A 41 -17.01 7.86 12.50
CA ALA A 41 -15.97 8.83 12.83
C ALA A 41 -16.41 9.85 13.87
N LYS A 42 -15.48 10.18 14.77
CA LYS A 42 -15.67 11.20 15.79
C LYS A 42 -15.51 12.60 15.19
N GLU A 43 -16.49 13.48 15.38
CA GLU A 43 -16.35 14.89 15.05
C GLU A 43 -15.37 15.58 16.03
N ILE A 44 -14.40 16.31 15.49
CA ILE A 44 -13.40 17.06 16.25
C ILE A 44 -13.73 18.55 16.19
N ASP A 45 -13.74 19.22 17.35
CA ASP A 45 -13.78 20.68 17.40
C ASP A 45 -12.49 21.25 16.75
N PRO A 46 -12.60 22.07 15.68
CA PRO A 46 -11.44 22.63 14.99
C PRO A 46 -10.49 23.43 15.90
N SER A 47 -10.97 23.98 17.02
CA SER A 47 -10.13 24.70 18.00
C SER A 47 -9.13 23.79 18.71
N ARG A 48 -9.35 22.46 18.67
CA ARG A 48 -8.49 21.45 19.28
C ARG A 48 -7.36 20.99 18.36
N ILE A 49 -7.31 21.47 17.13
CA ILE A 49 -6.30 21.12 16.13
C ILE A 49 -5.36 22.30 15.92
N ARG A 50 -4.06 22.06 16.03
CA ARG A 50 -3.00 22.99 15.64
C ARG A 50 -2.22 22.39 14.47
N ILE A 51 -2.36 22.98 13.28
CA ILE A 51 -1.55 22.61 12.11
C ILE A 51 -0.14 23.19 12.28
N GLU A 52 0.89 22.37 12.10
CA GLU A 52 2.29 22.77 12.29
C GLU A 52 3.02 22.98 10.95
N ARG A 53 2.97 22.00 10.04
CA ARG A 53 3.64 22.09 8.72
C ARG A 53 2.97 21.21 7.69
N VAL A 54 3.07 21.59 6.42
CA VAL A 54 2.71 20.73 5.28
C VAL A 54 3.77 19.62 5.15
N ILE A 55 3.34 18.37 5.04
CA ILE A 55 4.21 17.19 4.90
C ILE A 55 4.02 16.46 3.56
N GLY A 56 2.98 16.80 2.80
CA GLY A 56 2.75 16.25 1.47
C GLY A 56 1.49 16.80 0.81
N ALA A 57 1.22 16.30 -0.40
CA ALA A 57 -0.02 16.55 -1.13
C ALA A 57 -0.67 15.20 -1.45
N GLY A 58 -1.94 15.04 -1.08
CA GLY A 58 -2.76 13.88 -1.45
C GLY A 58 -3.72 14.22 -2.60
N GLU A 59 -4.51 13.23 -3.02
CA GLU A 59 -5.49 13.36 -4.12
C GLU A 59 -6.46 14.53 -3.93
N PHE A 60 -6.90 14.75 -2.68
CA PHE A 60 -7.96 15.72 -2.35
C PHE A 60 -7.44 17.07 -1.85
N GLY A 61 -6.15 17.17 -1.52
CA GLY A 61 -5.58 18.38 -0.92
C GLY A 61 -4.26 18.17 -0.19
N GLU A 62 -3.93 19.06 0.73
CA GLU A 62 -2.67 19.01 1.46
C GLU A 62 -2.76 18.04 2.63
N VAL A 63 -1.63 17.36 2.89
CA VAL A 63 -1.41 16.59 4.10
C VAL A 63 -0.48 17.38 4.99
N CYS A 64 -0.91 17.65 6.22
CA CYS A 64 -0.16 18.42 7.21
C CYS A 64 0.16 17.55 8.42
N SER A 65 1.25 17.85 9.11
CA SER A 65 1.43 17.40 10.49
C SER A 65 0.92 18.47 11.44
N GLY A 66 0.49 18.05 12.62
CA GLY A 66 -0.04 18.94 13.64
C GLY A 66 -0.19 18.28 15.00
N ARG A 67 -0.91 18.96 15.89
CA ARG A 67 -1.23 18.49 17.24
C ARG A 67 -2.73 18.47 17.46
N LEU A 68 -3.20 17.42 18.12
CA LEU A 68 -4.57 17.30 18.58
C LEU A 68 -4.61 17.37 20.10
N LYS A 69 -5.33 18.35 20.64
CA LYS A 69 -5.63 18.43 22.07
C LYS A 69 -6.74 17.45 22.39
N THR A 70 -6.50 16.48 23.26
CA THR A 70 -7.51 15.53 23.74
C THR A 70 -8.00 15.92 25.14
N PRO A 71 -9.30 15.78 25.49
CA PRO A 71 -9.79 16.22 26.79
C PRO A 71 -9.14 15.41 27.90
N GLY A 72 -8.59 16.08 28.91
CA GLY A 72 -7.92 15.43 30.04
C GLY A 72 -6.60 14.71 29.71
N LYS A 73 -6.01 14.94 28.53
CA LYS A 73 -4.78 14.28 28.08
C LYS A 73 -3.81 15.28 27.43
N ARG A 74 -2.55 14.86 27.31
CA ARG A 74 -1.51 15.62 26.59
C ARG A 74 -1.85 15.75 25.09
N GLU A 75 -1.37 16.82 24.46
CA GLU A 75 -1.44 16.96 23.01
C GLU A 75 -0.71 15.80 22.33
N ILE A 76 -1.34 15.22 21.30
CA ILE A 76 -0.78 14.10 20.53
C ILE A 76 -0.40 14.57 19.12
N PRO A 77 0.70 14.05 18.53
CA PRO A 77 1.03 14.31 17.14
C PRO A 77 0.04 13.62 16.20
N VAL A 78 -0.41 14.34 15.18
CA VAL A 78 -1.39 13.87 14.19
C VAL A 78 -0.98 14.23 12.76
N ALA A 79 -1.42 13.43 11.80
CA ALA A 79 -1.48 13.82 10.40
C ALA A 79 -2.91 14.30 10.07
N ILE A 80 -2.99 15.38 9.31
CA ILE A 80 -4.22 16.11 9.00
C ILE A 80 -4.32 16.20 7.49
N LYS A 81 -5.23 15.44 6.89
CA LYS A 81 -5.58 15.55 5.47
C LYS A 81 -6.63 16.65 5.34
N THR A 82 -6.44 17.59 4.43
CA THR A 82 -7.38 18.69 4.19
C THR A 82 -8.01 18.56 2.81
N LEU A 83 -9.29 18.89 2.70
CA LEU A 83 -10.00 19.00 1.42
C LEU A 83 -9.89 20.43 0.89
N LYS A 84 -9.33 20.61 -0.31
CA LYS A 84 -9.18 21.94 -0.94
C LYS A 84 -10.53 22.65 -1.14
N GLY A 85 -10.50 23.99 -1.11
CA GLY A 85 -11.67 24.81 -1.45
C GLY A 85 -12.05 24.67 -2.93
N GLY A 86 -13.34 24.75 -3.25
CA GLY A 86 -13.85 24.59 -4.63
C GLY A 86 -13.94 23.14 -5.12
N HIS A 87 -13.92 22.15 -4.22
CA HIS A 87 -14.09 20.74 -4.56
C HIS A 87 -15.48 20.43 -5.12
N MET A 88 -15.54 19.43 -6.00
CA MET A 88 -16.81 18.84 -6.43
C MET A 88 -17.43 17.99 -5.32
N ASP A 89 -18.76 17.86 -5.30
CA ASP A 89 -19.46 17.03 -4.31
C ASP A 89 -18.96 15.58 -4.30
N ARG A 90 -18.57 15.06 -5.47
CA ARG A 90 -17.96 13.72 -5.60
C ARG A 90 -16.66 13.61 -4.82
N GLN A 91 -15.78 14.60 -4.90
CA GLN A 91 -14.51 14.60 -4.16
C GLN A 91 -14.73 14.69 -2.65
N ARG A 92 -15.74 15.43 -2.21
CA ARG A 92 -16.12 15.46 -0.79
C ARG A 92 -16.64 14.11 -0.31
N ARG A 93 -17.47 13.43 -1.11
CA ARG A 93 -17.98 12.09 -0.78
C ARG A 93 -16.84 11.07 -0.69
N ASP A 94 -15.95 11.03 -1.67
CA ASP A 94 -14.81 10.11 -1.68
C ASP A 94 -13.88 10.37 -0.48
N PHE A 95 -13.62 11.64 -0.16
CA PHE A 95 -12.84 12.03 1.01
C PHE A 95 -13.47 11.54 2.32
N LEU A 96 -14.77 11.77 2.53
CA LEU A 96 -15.45 11.33 3.75
C LEU A 96 -15.64 9.82 3.83
N ARG A 97 -15.77 9.15 2.68
CA ARG A 97 -15.82 7.69 2.56
C ARG A 97 -14.56 7.04 3.10
N GLU A 98 -13.38 7.59 2.81
CA GLU A 98 -12.12 7.10 3.35
C GLU A 98 -12.14 7.10 4.89
N ALA A 99 -12.65 8.18 5.49
CA ALA A 99 -12.76 8.29 6.96
C ALA A 99 -13.82 7.34 7.55
N SER A 100 -14.95 7.15 6.89
CA SER A 100 -15.99 6.23 7.38
C SER A 100 -15.55 4.77 7.32
N ILE A 101 -14.66 4.40 6.39
CA ILE A 101 -14.01 3.08 6.38
C ILE A 101 -13.02 2.98 7.54
N MET A 102 -12.09 3.93 7.66
CA MET A 102 -11.08 3.91 8.73
C MET A 102 -11.70 3.87 10.13
N GLY A 103 -12.82 4.57 10.34
CA GLY A 103 -13.50 4.64 11.62
C GLY A 103 -14.06 3.30 12.12
N GLN A 104 -14.17 2.30 11.26
CA GLN A 104 -14.63 0.95 11.62
C GLN A 104 -13.52 0.05 12.16
N PHE A 105 -12.25 0.47 12.03
CA PHE A 105 -11.09 -0.35 12.33
C PHE A 105 -10.37 0.12 13.60
N ASP A 106 -10.02 -0.84 14.45
CA ASP A 106 -9.21 -0.62 15.65
C ASP A 106 -8.22 -1.78 15.82
N HIS A 107 -6.99 -1.56 15.33
CA HIS A 107 -5.93 -2.57 15.34
C HIS A 107 -4.55 -1.89 15.33
N PRO A 108 -3.54 -2.38 16.06
CA PRO A 108 -2.22 -1.74 16.17
C PRO A 108 -1.48 -1.57 14.84
N ASN A 109 -1.76 -2.42 13.84
CA ASN A 109 -1.16 -2.36 12.50
C ASN A 109 -2.11 -1.82 11.42
N ILE A 110 -3.18 -1.12 11.80
CA ILE A 110 -4.05 -0.36 10.90
C ILE A 110 -3.95 1.11 11.30
N ILE A 111 -3.86 2.02 10.33
CA ILE A 111 -3.80 3.46 10.62
C ILE A 111 -5.06 3.89 11.38
N ARG A 112 -4.87 4.53 12.53
CA ARG A 112 -5.96 4.92 13.41
C ARG A 112 -6.51 6.29 13.05
N LEU A 113 -7.82 6.35 12.87
CA LEU A 113 -8.57 7.59 12.77
C LEU A 113 -8.76 8.22 14.15
N GLU A 114 -8.34 9.47 14.31
CA GLU A 114 -8.65 10.28 15.50
C GLU A 114 -10.03 10.92 15.41
N GLY A 115 -10.42 11.26 14.19
CA GLY A 115 -11.71 11.85 13.88
C GLY A 115 -11.68 12.72 12.63
N VAL A 116 -12.77 13.43 12.42
CA VAL A 116 -13.01 14.26 11.24
C VAL A 116 -13.45 15.66 11.67
N VAL A 117 -13.25 16.63 10.78
CA VAL A 117 -13.86 17.95 10.86
C VAL A 117 -14.77 18.08 9.65
N THR A 118 -16.09 18.03 9.87
CA THR A 118 -17.08 18.05 8.79
C THR A 118 -18.06 19.20 8.92
N LYS A 119 -18.29 19.68 10.14
CA LYS A 119 -19.19 20.80 10.41
C LYS A 119 -18.52 22.11 9.96
N ARG A 120 -19.22 22.86 9.12
CA ARG A 120 -18.98 24.31 9.05
C ARG A 120 -19.24 24.82 10.45
N SER A 121 -18.25 25.43 11.10
CA SER A 121 -18.50 26.24 12.29
C SER A 121 -19.42 27.38 11.85
N PHE A 122 -20.73 27.15 11.91
CA PHE A 122 -21.69 28.24 11.93
C PHE A 122 -21.37 29.04 13.21
N PRO A 123 -21.18 30.37 13.13
CA PRO A 123 -21.16 31.15 14.35
C PRO A 123 -22.46 30.86 15.06
N SER A 124 -22.36 30.50 16.34
CA SER A 124 -23.49 30.38 17.24
C SER A 124 -24.22 31.72 17.20
N ILE A 125 -25.24 31.86 16.36
CA ILE A 125 -26.22 32.92 16.53
C ILE A 125 -26.88 32.56 17.85
N GLY A 126 -26.48 33.31 18.88
CA GLY A 126 -26.94 33.16 20.23
C GLY A 126 -28.45 33.11 20.23
N VAL A 127 -28.97 32.06 20.84
CA VAL A 127 -30.27 32.13 21.49
C VAL A 127 -30.07 33.09 22.67
N GLU A 128 -30.12 34.40 22.40
CA GLU A 128 -30.43 35.38 23.44
C GLU A 128 -31.90 35.73 23.34
N ALA A 129 -32.52 35.57 24.49
CA ALA A 129 -33.92 35.61 24.73
C ALA A 129 -34.53 36.99 24.43
N LEU A 130 -35.79 36.91 24.04
CA LEU A 130 -36.79 37.96 24.17
C LEU A 130 -36.59 38.80 25.45
N CYS A 131 -36.32 40.09 25.28
CA CYS A 131 -36.67 41.11 26.27
C CYS A 131 -36.98 42.43 25.54
N PRO A 132 -38.23 42.94 25.59
CA PRO A 132 -38.61 44.20 24.97
C PRO A 132 -38.32 45.39 25.89
N SER A 133 -38.15 46.57 25.29
CA SER A 133 -37.99 47.91 25.88
C SER A 133 -36.58 48.31 26.34
N PHE A 134 -35.96 49.27 25.64
CA PHE A 134 -35.84 50.66 26.08
C PHE A 134 -35.34 51.55 24.91
N LEU A 135 -35.93 52.74 24.85
CA LEU A 135 -35.75 53.79 23.85
C LEU A 135 -34.38 54.47 23.94
N ARG A 136 -33.92 55.01 22.81
CA ARG A 136 -33.82 56.46 22.49
C ARG A 136 -32.48 56.91 21.89
N THR A 137 -32.59 57.59 20.73
CA THR A 137 -31.84 58.78 20.26
C THR A 137 -30.31 58.71 20.10
N GLY A 138 -29.68 59.21 19.03
CA GLY A 138 -30.15 59.96 17.86
C GLY A 138 -28.95 60.56 17.09
N PHE A 139 -29.27 61.25 15.99
CA PHE A 139 -28.46 62.25 15.26
C PHE A 139 -27.18 61.74 14.53
N LEU A 140 -26.73 62.24 13.38
CA LEU A 140 -27.22 62.92 12.17
C LEU A 140 -25.92 63.24 11.38
N ASN A 141 -25.88 62.96 10.06
CA ASN A 141 -25.16 63.65 8.97
C ASN A 141 -23.75 64.28 9.20
N ASN A 142 -22.75 63.91 8.38
CA ASN A 142 -22.29 64.69 7.22
C ASN A 142 -20.98 64.14 6.57
N MET A 143 -20.95 64.21 5.24
CA MET A 143 -19.86 63.96 4.26
C MET A 143 -18.61 64.86 4.47
N PRO A 144 -17.42 64.66 3.82
CA PRO A 144 -17.21 64.07 2.48
C PRO A 144 -15.98 63.17 2.27
N ALA A 145 -15.98 62.48 1.13
CA ALA A 145 -14.81 61.81 0.55
C ALA A 145 -13.79 62.80 -0.03
N PRO A 146 -12.50 62.39 -0.09
CA PRO A 146 -11.72 62.61 -1.31
C PRO A 146 -10.98 61.34 -1.78
N HIS A 147 -10.98 61.12 -3.10
CA HIS A 147 -10.09 60.17 -3.82
C HIS A 147 -8.68 60.79 -4.02
N PRO A 148 -7.73 60.11 -4.66
CA PRO A 148 -7.17 58.77 -4.40
C PRO A 148 -5.63 58.85 -4.25
N VAL A 149 -4.99 57.89 -3.56
CA VAL A 149 -3.52 57.71 -3.66
C VAL A 149 -3.22 56.26 -3.98
N SER A 150 -2.63 56.08 -5.16
CA SER A 150 -2.04 54.84 -5.64
C SER A 150 -0.89 54.41 -4.71
N GLY A 151 -1.04 53.24 -4.10
CA GLY A 151 0.01 52.58 -3.34
C GLY A 151 -0.18 51.07 -3.49
N GLY A 152 0.78 50.43 -4.17
CA GLY A 152 0.76 49.02 -4.49
C GLY A 152 0.62 48.13 -3.26
N GLY A 153 -0.23 47.13 -3.39
CA GLY A 153 -0.50 46.12 -2.38
C GLY A 153 -1.81 45.46 -2.72
N SER A 154 -1.78 44.46 -3.59
CA SER A 154 -2.90 43.53 -3.73
C SER A 154 -3.25 43.01 -2.33
N LEU A 155 -4.42 43.38 -1.84
CA LEU A 155 -5.04 42.76 -0.68
C LEU A 155 -4.93 41.22 -0.84
N PRO A 156 -4.55 40.48 0.21
CA PRO A 156 -4.53 39.02 0.11
C PRO A 156 -5.92 38.56 -0.31
N PRO A 157 -6.04 37.55 -1.21
CA PRO A 157 -7.34 37.03 -1.58
C PRO A 157 -8.07 36.62 -0.32
N ARG A 158 -9.30 37.12 -0.17
CA ARG A 158 -10.19 36.79 0.94
C ARG A 158 -10.21 35.28 1.12
N ILE A 159 -9.71 34.81 2.26
CA ILE A 159 -9.81 33.41 2.68
C ILE A 159 -11.30 33.06 2.65
N PRO A 160 -11.74 32.02 1.93
CA PRO A 160 -13.14 31.62 1.92
C PRO A 160 -13.62 31.41 3.36
N THR A 161 -14.79 31.96 3.68
CA THR A 161 -15.43 31.86 4.98
C THR A 161 -15.84 30.41 5.26
N GLY A 162 -14.93 29.63 5.85
CA GLY A 162 -15.14 28.27 6.35
C GLY A 162 -13.83 27.51 6.49
N ARG A 163 -13.56 26.92 7.67
CA ARG A 163 -12.41 26.02 7.84
C ARG A 163 -12.60 24.79 6.93
N PRO A 164 -11.53 24.28 6.28
CA PRO A 164 -11.64 23.16 5.34
C PRO A 164 -12.06 21.87 6.07
N VAL A 165 -12.69 20.95 5.33
CA VAL A 165 -13.00 19.60 5.83
C VAL A 165 -11.68 18.87 6.10
N MET A 166 -11.58 18.17 7.23
CA MET A 166 -10.33 17.49 7.63
C MET A 166 -10.57 16.05 8.03
N ILE A 167 -9.58 15.19 7.75
CA ILE A 167 -9.44 13.86 8.33
C ILE A 167 -8.18 13.89 9.18
N VAL A 168 -8.32 13.50 10.45
CA VAL A 168 -7.22 13.51 11.42
C VAL A 168 -6.90 12.07 11.77
N VAL A 169 -5.68 11.65 11.47
CA VAL A 169 -5.16 10.30 11.78
C VAL A 169 -3.91 10.42 12.65
N GLU A 170 -3.51 9.32 13.28
CA GLU A 170 -2.23 9.28 14.00
C GLU A 170 -1.06 9.66 13.08
N TYR A 171 -0.04 10.29 13.65
CA TYR A 171 1.16 10.66 12.90
C TYR A 171 2.13 9.49 12.78
N MET A 172 2.65 9.27 11.57
CA MET A 172 3.62 8.21 11.24
C MET A 172 4.93 8.87 10.78
N GLU A 173 5.88 8.99 11.70
CA GLU A 173 7.06 9.86 11.56
C GLU A 173 7.95 9.53 10.36
N ASN A 174 7.98 8.26 9.96
CA ASN A 174 8.86 7.75 8.91
C ASN A 174 8.18 7.69 7.54
N GLY A 175 6.91 8.10 7.43
CA GLY A 175 6.18 8.15 6.16
C GLY A 175 5.93 6.76 5.57
N SER A 176 5.92 6.66 4.24
CA SER A 176 5.64 5.40 3.53
C SER A 176 6.82 4.42 3.59
N LEU A 177 6.52 3.13 3.75
CA LEU A 177 7.50 2.08 3.96
C LEU A 177 8.47 1.93 2.80
N ASP A 178 7.99 2.05 1.56
CA ASP A 178 8.83 1.95 0.36
C ASP A 178 9.92 3.04 0.33
N SER A 179 9.53 4.29 0.61
CA SER A 179 10.43 5.43 0.64
C SER A 179 11.35 5.40 1.86
N PHE A 180 10.84 4.91 2.99
CA PHE A 180 11.63 4.69 4.19
C PHE A 180 12.74 3.66 3.95
N LEU A 181 12.41 2.50 3.39
CA LEU A 181 13.40 1.45 3.09
C LEU A 181 14.46 1.91 2.11
N ARG A 182 14.10 2.61 1.02
CA ARG A 182 15.08 3.15 0.06
C ARG A 182 16.07 4.12 0.68
N LYS A 183 15.64 4.91 1.68
CA LYS A 183 16.52 5.83 2.42
C LYS A 183 17.46 5.11 3.40
N HIS A 184 17.13 3.87 3.74
CA HIS A 184 17.82 3.05 4.74
C HIS A 184 18.28 1.71 4.13
N ASP A 185 18.67 1.73 2.86
CA ASP A 185 19.10 0.53 2.11
C ASP A 185 20.23 -0.20 2.87
N GLY A 186 20.04 -1.49 3.16
CA GLY A 186 20.97 -2.33 3.93
C GLY A 186 21.11 -2.03 5.42
N HIS A 187 20.36 -1.09 6.01
CA HIS A 187 20.53 -0.69 7.42
C HIS A 187 19.79 -1.58 8.42
N PHE A 188 18.89 -2.46 7.97
CA PHE A 188 18.09 -3.30 8.85
C PHE A 188 18.58 -4.74 8.83
N THR A 189 18.53 -5.37 10.00
CA THR A 189 18.69 -6.81 10.10
C THR A 189 17.48 -7.51 9.48
N VAL A 190 17.68 -8.73 8.97
CA VAL A 190 16.60 -9.56 8.44
C VAL A 190 15.45 -9.72 9.44
N ILE A 191 15.76 -9.90 10.73
CA ILE A 191 14.73 -10.05 11.77
C ILE A 191 13.87 -8.78 11.96
N GLN A 192 14.44 -7.59 11.79
CA GLN A 192 13.68 -6.34 11.80
C GLN A 192 12.74 -6.25 10.60
N LEU A 193 13.21 -6.63 9.41
CA LEU A 193 12.37 -6.70 8.20
C LEU A 193 11.24 -7.72 8.37
N VAL A 194 11.51 -8.89 8.94
CA VAL A 194 10.48 -9.89 9.30
C VAL A 194 9.47 -9.31 10.30
N GLY A 195 9.93 -8.51 11.27
CA GLY A 195 9.06 -7.79 12.20
C GLY A 195 8.11 -6.81 11.51
N MET A 196 8.60 -6.04 10.54
CA MET A 196 7.78 -5.15 9.70
C MET A 196 6.72 -5.94 8.93
N LEU A 197 7.12 -7.02 8.25
CA LEU A 197 6.23 -7.92 7.50
C LEU A 197 5.16 -8.54 8.39
N ARG A 198 5.54 -9.02 9.57
CA ARG A 198 4.62 -9.60 10.54
C ARG A 198 3.57 -8.58 11.01
N GLY A 199 3.97 -7.32 11.24
CA GLY A 199 3.04 -6.24 11.56
C GLY A 199 2.00 -6.02 10.45
N ILE A 200 2.47 -5.93 9.19
CA ILE A 200 1.59 -5.76 8.02
C ILE A 200 0.63 -6.95 7.89
N ALA A 201 1.13 -8.19 8.00
CA ALA A 201 0.31 -9.39 7.97
C ALA A 201 -0.75 -9.42 9.08
N SER A 202 -0.42 -8.94 10.28
CA SER A 202 -1.37 -8.82 11.38
C SER A 202 -2.50 -7.82 11.06
N GLY A 203 -2.17 -6.68 10.46
CA GLY A 203 -3.17 -5.73 9.98
C GLY A 203 -4.09 -6.33 8.91
N MET A 204 -3.50 -7.02 7.93
CA MET A 204 -4.27 -7.65 6.85
C MET A 204 -5.11 -8.85 7.32
N LYS A 205 -4.64 -9.60 8.33
CA LYS A 205 -5.45 -10.61 9.02
C LYS A 205 -6.69 -9.97 9.61
N TYR A 206 -6.53 -8.87 10.35
CA TYR A 206 -7.64 -8.15 10.96
C TYR A 206 -8.64 -7.65 9.90
N LEU A 207 -8.17 -7.06 8.80
CA LEU A 207 -9.05 -6.64 7.70
C LEU A 207 -9.81 -7.82 7.08
N SER A 208 -9.14 -8.95 6.85
CA SER A 208 -9.76 -10.17 6.33
C SER A 208 -10.82 -10.72 7.27
N ASP A 209 -10.55 -10.76 8.58
CA ASP A 209 -11.50 -11.20 9.62
C ASP A 209 -12.72 -10.26 9.69
N MET A 210 -12.52 -8.96 9.44
CA MET A 210 -13.59 -7.96 9.32
C MET A 210 -14.39 -8.09 8.02
N GLY A 211 -13.97 -8.94 7.07
CA GLY A 211 -14.60 -9.08 5.75
C GLY A 211 -14.24 -7.96 4.78
N TYR A 212 -13.18 -7.19 5.06
CA TYR A 212 -12.70 -6.11 4.21
C TYR A 212 -11.61 -6.59 3.25
N VAL A 213 -11.65 -6.11 2.00
CA VAL A 213 -10.64 -6.38 0.97
C VAL A 213 -9.96 -5.07 0.59
N HIS A 214 -8.64 -5.01 0.72
CA HIS A 214 -7.86 -3.79 0.55
C HIS A 214 -7.73 -3.35 -0.91
N ARG A 215 -7.49 -4.29 -1.84
CA ARG A 215 -7.38 -4.09 -3.30
C ARG A 215 -6.16 -3.29 -3.79
N ASP A 216 -5.57 -2.43 -2.95
CA ASP A 216 -4.33 -1.70 -3.24
C ASP A 216 -3.26 -1.88 -2.15
N LEU A 217 -3.02 -3.12 -1.73
CA LEU A 217 -1.96 -3.39 -0.76
C LEU A 217 -0.58 -3.30 -1.46
N ALA A 218 0.23 -2.33 -1.04
CA ALA A 218 1.57 -2.07 -1.55
C ALA A 218 2.42 -1.36 -0.48
N ALA A 219 3.75 -1.44 -0.55
CA ALA A 219 4.61 -0.80 0.46
C ALA A 219 4.44 0.73 0.53
N ARG A 220 4.05 1.38 -0.58
CA ARG A 220 3.67 2.82 -0.60
C ARG A 220 2.46 3.17 0.28
N ASN A 221 1.58 2.20 0.54
CA ASN A 221 0.37 2.34 1.33
C ASN A 221 0.54 1.78 2.75
N ILE A 222 1.76 1.42 3.13
CA ILE A 222 2.14 1.09 4.51
C ILE A 222 2.87 2.29 5.09
N LEU A 223 2.43 2.77 6.25
CA LEU A 223 3.09 3.83 6.98
C LEU A 223 3.95 3.28 8.13
N VAL A 224 5.05 3.95 8.43
CA VAL A 224 6.00 3.55 9.47
C VAL A 224 6.12 4.64 10.52
N ASN A 225 6.01 4.28 11.80
CA ASN A 225 6.21 5.23 12.91
C ASN A 225 7.66 5.22 13.42
N SER A 226 7.97 6.09 14.38
CA SER A 226 9.28 6.22 15.02
C SER A 226 9.81 4.93 15.67
N ASN A 227 8.93 4.01 16.05
CA ASN A 227 9.28 2.71 16.64
C ASN A 227 9.31 1.57 15.60
N LEU A 228 9.36 1.90 14.31
CA LEU A 228 9.36 0.95 13.18
C LEU A 228 8.09 0.09 13.08
N VAL A 229 6.98 0.52 13.72
CA VAL A 229 5.69 -0.18 13.57
C VAL A 229 5.10 0.19 12.21
N CYS A 230 4.88 -0.84 11.40
CA CYS A 230 4.20 -0.74 10.11
C CYS A 230 2.68 -0.81 10.29
N LYS A 231 1.96 0.10 9.62
CA LYS A 231 0.50 0.13 9.61
C LYS A 231 -0.06 0.24 8.20
N VAL A 232 -1.06 -0.57 7.90
CA VAL A 232 -1.82 -0.50 6.64
C VAL A 232 -2.63 0.79 6.60
N SER A 233 -2.61 1.48 5.46
CA SER A 233 -3.29 2.75 5.21
C SER A 233 -3.81 2.80 3.77
N ASP A 234 -4.40 3.93 3.38
CA ASP A 234 -4.99 4.19 2.06
C ASP A 234 -6.15 3.25 1.68
N PHE A 235 -7.30 3.55 2.28
CA PHE A 235 -8.56 2.84 2.01
C PHE A 235 -9.36 3.44 0.83
N GLY A 236 -8.76 4.36 0.07
CA GLY A 236 -9.43 5.13 -0.99
C GLY A 236 -9.81 4.32 -2.23
N LEU A 237 -9.11 3.21 -2.50
CA LEU A 237 -9.36 2.34 -3.67
C LEU A 237 -10.30 1.15 -3.42
N SER A 238 -10.89 1.05 -2.23
CA SER A 238 -11.94 0.07 -1.91
C SER A 238 -13.27 0.28 -2.62
N ARG A 239 -13.28 1.12 -3.67
CA ARG A 239 -14.44 1.39 -4.50
C ARG A 239 -14.96 0.08 -5.10
N VAL A 240 -16.29 -0.07 -5.13
CA VAL A 240 -16.93 -1.03 -6.02
C VAL A 240 -16.51 -0.66 -7.45
N LEU A 241 -15.81 -1.56 -8.13
CA LEU A 241 -15.57 -1.39 -9.56
C LEU A 241 -16.92 -1.65 -10.24
N GLU A 242 -17.40 -0.72 -11.05
CA GLU A 242 -18.58 -0.94 -11.90
C GLU A 242 -18.30 -2.15 -12.82
N ASP A 243 -19.32 -2.96 -13.13
CA ASP A 243 -19.23 -4.15 -14.00
C ASP A 243 -19.05 -3.79 -15.49
N ASP A 244 -18.17 -2.84 -15.80
CA ASP A 244 -17.81 -2.49 -17.18
C ASP A 244 -16.53 -3.27 -17.60
N PRO A 245 -16.59 -4.23 -18.54
CA PRO A 245 -15.43 -4.97 -19.00
C PRO A 245 -14.37 -4.10 -19.71
N GLU A 246 -14.74 -2.99 -20.35
CA GLU A 246 -13.80 -2.10 -21.09
C GLU A 246 -12.99 -1.19 -20.16
N ALA A 247 -13.49 -0.98 -18.94
CA ALA A 247 -12.87 -0.18 -17.90
C ALA A 247 -11.52 -0.72 -17.37
N ALA A 248 -11.05 -1.89 -17.85
CA ALA A 248 -9.77 -2.48 -17.48
C ALA A 248 -8.56 -1.61 -17.89
N TYR A 249 -8.75 -0.73 -18.89
CA TYR A 249 -7.68 0.11 -19.44
C TYR A 249 -7.90 1.61 -19.23
N THR A 250 -9.12 2.05 -18.91
CA THR A 250 -9.44 3.45 -18.55
C THR A 250 -10.70 3.52 -17.69
N THR A 251 -10.59 4.02 -16.45
CA THR A 251 -11.78 4.53 -15.74
C THR A 251 -11.51 5.80 -14.95
N THR A 252 -12.56 6.60 -14.88
CA THR A 252 -12.91 7.62 -13.90
C THR A 252 -12.99 7.13 -12.44
N GLY A 253 -12.47 5.93 -12.13
CA GLY A 253 -12.48 5.26 -10.82
C GLY A 253 -11.10 4.88 -10.26
N GLY A 254 -10.01 5.12 -10.99
CA GLY A 254 -8.63 4.83 -10.57
C GLY A 254 -8.02 3.63 -11.31
N LYS A 255 -6.73 3.71 -11.67
CA LYS A 255 -6.02 2.64 -12.41
C LYS A 255 -5.68 1.48 -11.47
N ILE A 256 -6.03 0.25 -11.84
CA ILE A 256 -5.63 -0.96 -11.10
C ILE A 256 -4.09 -1.01 -11.01
N PRO A 257 -3.51 -1.23 -9.82
CA PRO A 257 -2.07 -1.30 -9.60
C PRO A 257 -1.51 -2.66 -10.08
N ILE A 258 -1.43 -2.86 -11.39
CA ILE A 258 -1.15 -4.13 -12.08
C ILE A 258 -0.08 -5.00 -11.39
N ARG A 259 1.07 -4.43 -11.02
CA ARG A 259 2.21 -5.19 -10.45
C ARG A 259 1.96 -5.78 -9.06
N TRP A 260 0.99 -5.25 -8.33
CA TRP A 260 0.58 -5.74 -7.01
C TRP A 260 -0.69 -6.59 -7.07
N THR A 261 -1.38 -6.61 -8.21
CA THR A 261 -2.73 -7.17 -8.33
C THR A 261 -2.66 -8.62 -8.77
N ALA A 262 -3.46 -9.47 -8.15
CA ALA A 262 -3.55 -10.89 -8.51
C ALA A 262 -4.14 -11.09 -9.92
N PRO A 263 -3.77 -12.17 -10.64
CA PRO A 263 -4.22 -12.41 -12.02
C PRO A 263 -5.73 -12.41 -12.18
N GLU A 264 -6.46 -13.03 -11.25
CA GLU A 264 -7.93 -13.10 -11.29
C GLU A 264 -8.60 -11.75 -11.02
N ALA A 265 -7.93 -10.86 -10.30
CA ALA A 265 -8.41 -9.51 -10.03
C ALA A 265 -8.13 -8.58 -11.23
N ILE A 266 -7.04 -8.80 -11.97
CA ILE A 266 -6.77 -8.12 -13.25
C ILE A 266 -7.77 -8.58 -14.32
N ALA A 267 -7.86 -9.89 -14.54
CA ALA A 267 -8.62 -10.46 -15.66
C ALA A 267 -10.15 -10.42 -15.46
N TYR A 268 -10.61 -10.63 -14.23
CA TYR A 268 -12.03 -10.84 -13.94
C TYR A 268 -12.58 -9.93 -12.84
N ARG A 269 -11.80 -8.96 -12.36
CA ARG A 269 -12.16 -8.09 -11.21
C ARG A 269 -12.58 -8.85 -9.95
N LYS A 270 -12.08 -10.07 -9.78
CA LYS A 270 -12.39 -10.91 -8.61
C LYS A 270 -11.49 -10.60 -7.43
N PHE A 271 -11.78 -9.50 -6.73
CA PHE A 271 -11.08 -9.11 -5.50
C PHE A 271 -11.55 -9.93 -4.30
N SER A 272 -10.60 -10.36 -3.46
CA SER A 272 -10.84 -11.14 -2.23
C SER A 272 -9.65 -11.03 -1.29
N SER A 273 -9.76 -11.52 -0.05
CA SER A 273 -8.59 -11.61 0.84
C SER A 273 -7.46 -12.47 0.24
N ALA A 274 -7.76 -13.41 -0.66
CA ALA A 274 -6.73 -14.17 -1.38
C ALA A 274 -6.03 -13.36 -2.49
N SER A 275 -6.69 -12.37 -3.10
CA SER A 275 -6.00 -11.43 -3.99
C SER A 275 -5.15 -10.45 -3.19
N ASP A 276 -5.57 -10.05 -1.99
CA ASP A 276 -4.72 -9.27 -1.08
C ASP A 276 -3.50 -10.09 -0.58
N ALA A 277 -3.64 -11.41 -0.41
CA ALA A 277 -2.49 -12.27 -0.09
C ALA A 277 -1.42 -12.27 -1.20
N TRP A 278 -1.85 -12.22 -2.47
CA TRP A 278 -0.91 -12.02 -3.60
C TRP A 278 -0.18 -10.68 -3.48
N SER A 279 -0.92 -9.60 -3.25
CA SER A 279 -0.37 -8.26 -3.05
C SER A 279 0.59 -8.22 -1.86
N TYR A 280 0.28 -8.94 -0.77
CA TYR A 280 1.16 -9.09 0.38
C TYR A 280 2.48 -9.79 0.02
N GLY A 281 2.45 -10.82 -0.83
CA GLY A 281 3.67 -11.44 -1.38
C GLY A 281 4.55 -10.43 -2.13
N ILE A 282 3.95 -9.49 -2.88
CA ILE A 282 4.68 -8.39 -3.52
C ILE A 282 5.25 -7.42 -2.48
N VAL A 283 4.50 -7.08 -1.43
CA VAL A 283 5.02 -6.26 -0.30
C VAL A 283 6.19 -6.94 0.39
N MET A 284 6.14 -8.27 0.59
CA MET A 284 7.27 -9.03 1.11
C MET A 284 8.53 -8.84 0.25
N TRP A 285 8.36 -8.92 -1.07
CA TRP A 285 9.45 -8.70 -2.01
C TRP A 285 9.97 -7.27 -1.96
N GLU A 286 9.09 -6.26 -1.91
CA GLU A 286 9.47 -4.85 -1.74
C GLU A 286 10.27 -4.63 -0.45
N VAL A 287 9.85 -5.23 0.66
CA VAL A 287 10.55 -5.07 1.95
C VAL A 287 11.95 -5.69 1.91
N MET A 288 12.05 -6.92 1.41
CA MET A 288 13.33 -7.64 1.34
C MET A 288 14.29 -7.06 0.29
N SER A 289 13.77 -6.32 -0.69
CA SER A 289 14.57 -5.60 -1.70
C SER A 289 14.77 -4.11 -1.37
N TYR A 290 14.43 -3.68 -0.15
CA TYR A 290 14.55 -2.28 0.28
C TYR A 290 13.82 -1.26 -0.61
N GLY A 291 12.64 -1.62 -1.09
CA GLY A 291 11.73 -0.75 -1.84
C GLY A 291 12.05 -0.66 -3.34
N GLU A 292 12.65 -1.71 -3.91
CA GLU A 292 12.73 -1.86 -5.37
C GLU A 292 11.34 -1.92 -6.01
N ARG A 293 11.26 -1.49 -7.27
CA ARG A 293 10.04 -1.56 -8.06
C ARG A 293 9.77 -3.01 -8.50
N PRO A 294 8.64 -3.62 -8.13
CA PRO A 294 8.31 -4.98 -8.59
C PRO A 294 8.30 -5.06 -10.11
N TYR A 295 8.96 -6.09 -10.66
CA TYR A 295 9.17 -6.30 -12.09
C TYR A 295 9.91 -5.17 -12.82
N TRP A 296 10.59 -4.28 -12.08
CA TRP A 296 11.45 -3.21 -12.60
C TRP A 296 10.82 -2.42 -13.77
N GLU A 297 11.50 -2.38 -14.91
CA GLU A 297 11.16 -1.59 -16.09
C GLU A 297 10.24 -2.31 -17.10
N MET A 298 9.81 -3.55 -16.81
CA MET A 298 8.85 -4.26 -17.67
C MET A 298 7.58 -3.42 -17.87
N SER A 299 6.95 -3.40 -19.04
CA SER A 299 5.67 -2.70 -19.19
C SER A 299 4.57 -3.41 -18.38
N ASN A 300 3.44 -2.75 -18.12
CA ASN A 300 2.32 -3.43 -17.46
C ASN A 300 1.81 -4.62 -18.28
N GLN A 301 1.87 -4.54 -19.61
CA GLN A 301 1.48 -5.64 -20.50
C GLN A 301 2.44 -6.82 -20.35
N ASP A 302 3.75 -6.57 -20.31
CA ASP A 302 4.76 -7.63 -20.15
C ASP A 302 4.65 -8.31 -18.78
N VAL A 303 4.31 -7.53 -17.74
CA VAL A 303 4.06 -8.07 -16.39
C VAL A 303 2.88 -9.03 -16.40
N ILE A 304 1.75 -8.64 -17.02
CA ILE A 304 0.57 -9.50 -17.14
C ILE A 304 0.92 -10.81 -17.85
N LEU A 305 1.51 -10.71 -19.04
CA LEU A 305 1.91 -11.88 -19.84
C LEU A 305 2.88 -12.79 -19.09
N SER A 306 3.90 -12.22 -18.45
CA SER A 306 4.89 -13.00 -17.69
C SER A 306 4.23 -13.75 -16.53
N ILE A 307 3.33 -13.10 -15.79
CA ILE A 307 2.64 -13.75 -14.67
C ILE A 307 1.75 -14.90 -15.17
N GLU A 308 1.07 -14.72 -16.30
CA GLU A 308 0.21 -15.73 -16.94
C GLU A 308 1.00 -16.97 -17.40
N GLU A 309 2.20 -16.74 -17.95
CA GLU A 309 3.18 -17.77 -18.33
C GLU A 309 3.82 -18.48 -17.13
N GLY A 310 3.55 -18.02 -15.90
CA GLY A 310 4.07 -18.65 -14.68
C GLY A 310 5.34 -18.01 -14.13
N TYR A 311 5.88 -16.96 -14.77
CA TYR A 311 7.02 -16.23 -14.24
C TYR A 311 6.67 -15.59 -12.88
N ARG A 312 7.62 -15.64 -11.95
CA ARG A 312 7.55 -15.01 -10.63
C ARG A 312 8.83 -14.23 -10.34
N LEU A 313 8.74 -13.25 -9.44
CA LEU A 313 9.92 -12.47 -9.05
C LEU A 313 10.97 -13.38 -8.37
N PRO A 314 12.27 -13.21 -8.71
CA PRO A 314 13.34 -13.94 -8.06
C PRO A 314 13.51 -13.48 -6.61
N ALA A 315 14.23 -14.27 -5.82
CA ALA A 315 14.58 -13.90 -4.45
C ALA A 315 15.43 -12.60 -4.44
N PRO A 316 15.11 -11.62 -3.59
CA PRO A 316 16.01 -10.50 -3.33
C PRO A 316 17.36 -10.97 -2.77
N MET A 317 18.43 -10.19 -2.98
CA MET A 317 19.76 -10.52 -2.44
C MET A 317 19.72 -10.64 -0.91
N GLY A 318 20.36 -11.68 -0.37
CA GLY A 318 20.38 -11.91 1.08
C GLY A 318 19.03 -12.29 1.68
N CYS A 319 18.05 -12.70 0.85
CA CYS A 319 16.74 -13.15 1.33
C CYS A 319 16.82 -14.59 1.88
N PRO A 320 16.34 -14.83 3.11
CA PRO A 320 16.13 -16.18 3.64
C PRO A 320 15.19 -17.00 2.76
N ALA A 321 15.52 -18.27 2.54
CA ALA A 321 14.75 -19.15 1.68
C ALA A 321 13.32 -19.35 2.14
N SER A 322 13.12 -19.43 3.45
CA SER A 322 11.80 -19.53 4.08
C SER A 322 10.89 -18.35 3.73
N LEU A 323 11.45 -17.14 3.59
CA LEU A 323 10.69 -15.94 3.23
C LEU A 323 10.35 -15.92 1.74
N HIS A 324 11.30 -16.25 0.85
CA HIS A 324 11.01 -16.32 -0.58
C HIS A 324 10.00 -17.43 -0.90
N GLN A 325 10.09 -18.58 -0.23
CA GLN A 325 9.11 -19.66 -0.37
C GLN A 325 7.70 -19.19 0.06
N LEU A 326 7.58 -18.38 1.12
CA LEU A 326 6.30 -17.79 1.48
C LEU A 326 5.77 -16.81 0.41
N MET A 327 6.64 -16.03 -0.24
CA MET A 327 6.27 -15.19 -1.38
C MET A 327 5.70 -16.03 -2.53
N LEU A 328 6.38 -17.14 -2.89
CA LEU A 328 5.92 -18.06 -3.92
C LEU A 328 4.56 -18.70 -3.59
N HIS A 329 4.33 -19.07 -2.32
CA HIS A 329 3.02 -19.54 -1.86
C HIS A 329 1.93 -18.45 -1.99
N CYS A 330 2.26 -17.18 -1.73
CA CYS A 330 1.35 -16.06 -1.96
C CYS A 330 1.05 -15.85 -3.45
N TRP A 331 1.96 -16.24 -4.34
CA TRP A 331 1.82 -16.09 -5.80
C TRP A 331 1.37 -17.35 -6.54
N GLN A 332 0.74 -18.30 -5.83
CA GLN A 332 0.06 -19.43 -6.47
C GLN A 332 -1.02 -18.93 -7.44
N LYS A 333 -1.10 -19.58 -8.60
CA LYS A 333 -2.05 -19.20 -9.68
C LYS A 333 -3.48 -19.36 -9.18
N GLU A 334 -3.81 -20.53 -8.64
CA GLU A 334 -5.11 -20.77 -8.00
C GLU A 334 -5.17 -20.05 -6.65
N ARG A 335 -6.08 -19.08 -6.53
CA ARG A 335 -6.25 -18.28 -5.31
C ARG A 335 -6.51 -19.10 -4.03
N ASN A 336 -7.10 -20.29 -4.17
CA ASN A 336 -7.44 -21.15 -3.03
C ASN A 336 -6.22 -21.88 -2.45
N HIS A 337 -5.11 -21.95 -3.19
CA HIS A 337 -3.83 -22.51 -2.72
C HIS A 337 -2.96 -21.49 -1.98
N ARG A 338 -3.34 -20.21 -2.01
CA ARG A 338 -2.62 -19.15 -1.29
C ARG A 338 -2.90 -19.27 0.22
N PRO A 339 -1.91 -19.00 1.08
CA PRO A 339 -2.09 -19.03 2.52
C PRO A 339 -3.06 -17.94 2.97
N LYS A 340 -3.85 -18.20 4.01
CA LYS A 340 -4.63 -17.14 4.65
C LYS A 340 -3.72 -16.26 5.49
N PHE A 341 -4.14 -15.03 5.78
CA PHE A 341 -3.35 -14.14 6.65
C PHE A 341 -3.14 -14.68 8.06
N THR A 342 -4.04 -15.53 8.57
CA THR A 342 -3.83 -16.31 9.80
C THR A 342 -2.58 -17.18 9.74
N ASP A 343 -2.36 -17.83 8.61
CA ASP A 343 -1.29 -18.80 8.38
C ASP A 343 0.03 -18.04 8.19
N ILE A 344 -0.01 -16.93 7.44
CA ILE A 344 1.11 -16.01 7.23
C ILE A 344 1.62 -15.47 8.59
N VAL A 345 0.73 -14.93 9.43
CA VAL A 345 1.11 -14.41 10.76
C VAL A 345 1.75 -15.52 11.60
N SER A 346 1.12 -16.70 11.63
CA SER A 346 1.61 -17.85 12.40
C SER A 346 2.99 -18.31 11.93
N PHE A 347 3.24 -18.29 10.61
CA PHE A 347 4.53 -18.62 10.02
C PHE A 347 5.61 -17.61 10.41
N LEU A 348 5.33 -16.31 10.28
CA LEU A 348 6.29 -15.26 10.63
C LEU A 348 6.58 -15.24 12.14
N ASP A 349 5.58 -15.50 12.99
CA ASP A 349 5.78 -15.64 14.44
C ASP A 349 6.70 -16.82 14.80
N LYS A 350 6.69 -17.91 14.01
CA LYS A 350 7.65 -19.02 14.19
C LYS A 350 9.06 -18.60 13.82
N LEU A 351 9.24 -17.87 12.71
CA LEU A 351 10.56 -17.36 12.31
C LEU A 351 11.12 -16.35 13.32
N ILE A 352 10.27 -15.48 13.87
CA ILE A 352 10.70 -14.50 14.89
C ILE A 352 11.10 -15.20 16.20
N ARG A 353 10.36 -16.23 16.62
CA ARG A 353 10.67 -17.00 17.83
C ARG A 353 11.89 -17.90 17.66
N ASN A 354 12.21 -18.30 16.44
CA ASN A 354 13.40 -19.07 16.13
C ASN A 354 14.21 -18.45 14.97
N PRO A 355 14.96 -17.36 15.24
CA PRO A 355 15.70 -16.64 14.20
C PRO A 355 16.76 -17.48 13.49
N SER A 356 17.19 -18.61 14.07
CA SER A 356 18.17 -19.50 13.43
C SER A 356 17.69 -20.02 12.07
N THR A 357 16.38 -20.15 11.88
CA THR A 357 15.74 -20.57 10.62
C THR A 357 15.82 -19.52 9.50
N LEU A 358 16.29 -18.31 9.80
CA LEU A 358 16.51 -17.24 8.83
C LEU A 358 17.94 -17.25 8.27
N HIS A 359 18.85 -18.08 8.80
CA HIS A 359 20.23 -18.14 8.31
C HIS A 359 20.37 -18.83 6.97
N THR A 360 19.46 -19.76 6.64
CA THR A 360 19.47 -20.43 5.35
C THR A 360 19.00 -19.46 4.27
N LEU A 361 19.93 -18.92 3.51
CA LEU A 361 19.62 -18.07 2.37
C LEU A 361 19.13 -18.93 1.20
N VAL A 362 18.36 -18.32 0.28
CA VAL A 362 18.03 -19.00 -1.00
C VAL A 362 19.30 -19.46 -1.69
N GLU A 363 20.34 -18.62 -1.61
CA GLU A 363 21.68 -18.90 -2.12
C GLU A 363 22.28 -20.18 -1.50
N ASP A 364 22.00 -20.51 -0.23
CA ASP A 364 22.56 -21.69 0.46
C ASP A 364 21.78 -22.98 0.19
N ILE A 365 20.46 -22.92 -0.03
CA ILE A 365 19.67 -24.13 -0.37
C ILE A 365 20.11 -24.70 -1.73
N LEU A 366 20.50 -23.83 -2.65
CA LEU A 366 21.03 -24.22 -3.96
C LEU A 366 22.40 -24.94 -3.87
N VAL A 367 23.01 -25.03 -2.68
CA VAL A 367 24.33 -25.64 -2.44
C VAL A 367 24.21 -27.05 -1.84
N MET A 368 23.10 -27.41 -1.18
CA MET A 368 23.00 -28.67 -0.42
C MET A 368 22.59 -29.85 -1.32
N PRO A 369 23.30 -30.99 -1.28
CA PRO A 369 22.89 -32.20 -1.99
C PRO A 369 21.76 -32.89 -1.20
N ASP A 370 20.53 -32.79 -1.68
CA ASP A 370 19.49 -33.71 -1.20
C ASP A 370 19.81 -35.14 -1.67
N SER A 371 19.59 -36.06 -0.72
CA SER A 371 19.54 -37.51 -0.90
C SER A 371 18.70 -37.89 -2.15
N PRO A 372 18.89 -39.06 -2.79
CA PRO A 372 18.44 -39.34 -4.15
C PRO A 372 16.95 -39.69 -4.25
N GLY A 373 16.07 -38.82 -3.76
CA GLY A 373 14.63 -38.93 -3.91
C GLY A 373 14.03 -37.53 -4.03
N GLU A 374 13.63 -37.17 -5.24
CA GLU A 374 12.96 -35.92 -5.62
C GLU A 374 13.85 -34.67 -5.67
N VAL A 375 14.76 -34.63 -6.65
CA VAL A 375 15.40 -33.38 -7.07
C VAL A 375 14.36 -32.52 -7.79
N SER A 376 14.11 -31.30 -7.30
CA SER A 376 13.45 -30.26 -8.10
C SER A 376 14.23 -30.11 -9.40
N GLU A 377 13.65 -30.46 -10.54
CA GLU A 377 14.27 -30.29 -11.86
C GLU A 377 14.63 -28.81 -12.07
N TYR A 378 15.89 -28.46 -11.83
CA TYR A 378 16.41 -27.17 -12.24
C TYR A 378 16.50 -27.17 -13.77
N PRO A 379 16.00 -26.13 -14.45
CA PRO A 379 16.21 -26.01 -15.89
C PRO A 379 17.71 -25.88 -16.14
N LEU A 380 18.32 -26.94 -16.68
CA LEU A 380 19.66 -26.90 -17.25
C LEU A 380 19.59 -25.98 -18.47
N PHE A 381 20.08 -24.75 -18.32
CA PHE A 381 20.20 -23.82 -19.45
C PHE A 381 21.24 -24.38 -20.43
N VAL A 382 20.83 -24.58 -21.68
CA VAL A 382 21.70 -25.13 -22.72
C VAL A 382 22.60 -24.04 -23.32
N SER A 383 22.18 -22.78 -23.25
CA SER A 383 22.93 -21.63 -23.76
C SER A 383 22.77 -20.37 -22.91
N VAL A 384 23.65 -19.38 -23.15
CA VAL A 384 23.51 -18.02 -22.58
C VAL A 384 22.21 -17.35 -23.03
N SER A 385 21.72 -17.68 -24.24
CA SER A 385 20.43 -17.19 -24.73
C SER A 385 19.28 -17.71 -23.87
N ASP A 386 19.22 -19.02 -23.65
CA ASP A 386 18.15 -19.65 -22.86
C ASP A 386 18.13 -19.10 -21.44
N TRP A 387 19.32 -18.89 -20.86
CA TRP A 387 19.46 -18.27 -19.55
C TRP A 387 18.91 -16.84 -19.53
N LEU A 388 19.33 -15.99 -20.48
CA LEU A 388 18.82 -14.62 -20.58
C LEU A 388 17.30 -14.59 -20.80
N ASP A 389 16.75 -15.46 -21.65
CA ASP A 389 15.33 -15.56 -21.92
C ASP A 389 14.53 -15.98 -20.68
N SER A 390 15.07 -16.90 -19.88
CA SER A 390 14.43 -17.35 -18.63
C SER A 390 14.25 -16.22 -17.62
N ILE A 391 15.17 -15.25 -17.62
CA ILE A 391 15.08 -14.03 -16.82
C ILE A 391 14.58 -12.84 -17.64
N LYS A 392 13.91 -13.07 -18.77
CA LYS A 392 13.36 -12.04 -19.68
C LYS A 392 14.36 -10.89 -19.95
N MET A 393 15.62 -11.25 -20.16
CA MET A 393 16.74 -10.38 -20.54
C MET A 393 17.33 -10.77 -21.91
N GLY A 394 16.60 -11.54 -22.72
CA GLY A 394 17.01 -11.99 -24.06
C GLY A 394 17.45 -10.85 -24.98
N GLN A 395 16.92 -9.64 -24.80
CA GLN A 395 17.32 -8.46 -25.56
C GLN A 395 18.81 -8.10 -25.44
N TYR A 396 19.50 -8.58 -24.39
CA TYR A 396 20.93 -8.36 -24.18
C TYR A 396 21.81 -9.46 -24.78
N GLN A 397 21.24 -10.49 -25.42
CA GLN A 397 22.00 -11.62 -25.97
C GLN A 397 23.19 -11.15 -26.83
N ASN A 398 22.95 -10.22 -27.76
CA ASN A 398 24.01 -9.69 -28.63
C ASN A 398 25.11 -8.95 -27.86
N ASN A 399 24.76 -8.24 -26.77
CA ASN A 399 25.73 -7.56 -25.91
C ASN A 399 26.67 -8.55 -25.23
N PHE A 400 26.12 -9.62 -24.65
CA PHE A 400 26.91 -10.66 -24.01
C PHE A 400 27.80 -11.38 -25.01
N MET A 401 27.26 -11.76 -26.18
CA MET A 401 28.03 -12.42 -27.25
C MET A 401 29.15 -11.54 -27.78
N ALA A 402 28.89 -10.25 -28.05
CA ALA A 402 29.88 -9.30 -28.56
C ALA A 402 31.02 -9.03 -27.56
N ALA A 403 30.72 -9.09 -26.27
CA ALA A 403 31.71 -8.94 -25.21
C ALA A 403 32.47 -10.26 -24.87
N GLY A 404 32.18 -11.35 -25.59
CA GLY A 404 32.85 -12.63 -25.41
C GLY A 404 32.28 -13.50 -24.28
N PHE A 405 31.16 -13.13 -23.66
CA PHE A 405 30.47 -13.94 -22.65
C PHE A 405 29.56 -14.97 -23.32
N THR A 406 30.18 -15.97 -23.95
CA THR A 406 29.49 -16.97 -24.78
C THR A 406 29.10 -18.25 -24.03
N THR A 407 29.56 -18.43 -22.78
CA THR A 407 29.29 -19.62 -21.96
C THR A 407 28.81 -19.24 -20.57
N LEU A 408 27.98 -20.09 -19.96
CA LEU A 408 27.47 -19.89 -18.60
C LEU A 408 28.60 -19.83 -17.54
N ASP A 409 29.72 -20.50 -17.79
CA ASP A 409 30.91 -20.45 -16.95
C ASP A 409 31.57 -19.05 -16.93
N LEU A 410 31.57 -18.34 -18.05
CA LEU A 410 32.05 -16.96 -18.11
C LEU A 410 31.05 -16.00 -17.45
N ILE A 411 29.75 -16.22 -17.70
CA ILE A 411 28.66 -15.46 -17.07
C ILE A 411 28.72 -15.56 -15.55
N SER A 412 28.94 -16.77 -15.02
CA SER A 412 29.00 -16.99 -13.58
C SER A 412 30.11 -16.17 -12.93
N ARG A 413 31.18 -15.78 -13.63
CA ARG A 413 32.27 -14.95 -13.07
C ARG A 413 32.07 -13.44 -13.19
N MET A 414 30.97 -12.99 -13.79
CA MET A 414 30.73 -11.57 -14.01
C MET A 414 30.42 -10.79 -12.74
N SER A 415 31.02 -9.60 -12.64
CA SER A 415 30.67 -8.57 -11.66
C SER A 415 29.57 -7.65 -12.18
N ILE A 416 29.01 -6.81 -11.29
CA ILE A 416 28.07 -5.76 -11.71
C ILE A 416 28.71 -4.77 -12.70
N ASP A 417 30.02 -4.54 -12.59
CA ASP A 417 30.75 -3.64 -13.49
C ASP A 417 30.96 -4.27 -14.88
N ASP A 418 31.06 -5.59 -14.99
CA ASP A 418 31.04 -6.27 -16.28
C ASP A 418 29.70 -6.08 -17.00
N ILE A 419 28.60 -6.26 -16.27
CA ILE A 419 27.24 -6.08 -16.79
C ILE A 419 27.03 -4.66 -17.28
N ARG A 420 27.54 -3.66 -16.54
CA ARG A 420 27.54 -2.26 -16.97
C ARG A 420 28.37 -2.04 -18.23
N ARG A 421 29.58 -2.62 -18.28
CA ARG A 421 30.51 -2.46 -19.42
C ARG A 421 29.97 -3.03 -20.72
N ILE A 422 29.20 -4.12 -20.68
CA ILE A 422 28.61 -4.70 -21.88
C ILE A 422 27.37 -3.94 -22.39
N GLY A 423 26.96 -2.86 -21.72
CA GLY A 423 25.90 -1.97 -22.18
C GLY A 423 24.52 -2.22 -21.56
N VAL A 424 24.44 -2.96 -20.45
CA VAL A 424 23.19 -3.05 -19.66
C VAL A 424 23.07 -1.78 -18.80
N VAL A 425 22.42 -0.75 -19.33
CA VAL A 425 22.32 0.57 -18.67
C VAL A 425 21.25 0.59 -17.58
N LEU A 426 20.14 -0.11 -17.77
CA LEU A 426 19.01 -0.07 -16.84
C LEU A 426 19.35 -0.78 -15.53
N ILE A 427 19.27 -0.05 -14.41
CA ILE A 427 19.63 -0.57 -13.07
C ILE A 427 18.81 -1.80 -12.71
N GLY A 428 17.51 -1.82 -13.02
CA GLY A 428 16.67 -2.99 -12.77
C GLY A 428 17.12 -4.23 -13.55
N HIS A 429 17.60 -4.04 -14.79
CA HIS A 429 18.15 -5.14 -15.59
C HIS A 429 19.49 -5.60 -15.04
N GLN A 430 20.36 -4.67 -14.62
CA GLN A 430 21.61 -5.01 -13.93
C GLN A 430 21.33 -5.86 -12.68
N ARG A 431 20.43 -5.43 -11.79
CA ARG A 431 20.09 -6.16 -10.56
C ARG A 431 19.49 -7.53 -10.85
N ARG A 432 18.58 -7.64 -11.82
CA ARG A 432 17.98 -8.91 -12.23
C ARG A 432 19.03 -9.90 -12.77
N ILE A 433 19.94 -9.41 -13.61
CA ILE A 433 21.03 -10.22 -14.17
C ILE A 433 22.00 -10.63 -13.07
N VAL A 434 22.41 -9.72 -12.18
CA VAL A 434 23.29 -10.03 -11.03
C VAL A 434 22.67 -11.09 -10.13
N SER A 435 21.39 -10.93 -9.77
CA SER A 435 20.66 -11.91 -8.96
C SER A 435 20.63 -13.28 -9.63
N SER A 436 20.41 -13.34 -10.95
CA SER A 436 20.46 -14.59 -11.71
C SER A 436 21.86 -15.20 -11.82
N ILE A 437 22.91 -14.37 -11.93
CA ILE A 437 24.31 -14.83 -11.93
C ILE A 437 24.68 -15.46 -10.59
N GLN A 438 24.22 -14.90 -9.47
CA GLN A 438 24.44 -15.49 -8.14
C GLN A 438 23.82 -16.89 -8.08
N THR A 439 22.57 -17.05 -8.52
CA THR A 439 21.91 -18.36 -8.67
C THR A 439 22.71 -19.31 -9.56
N LEU A 440 23.22 -18.83 -10.70
CA LEU A 440 24.01 -19.62 -11.65
C LEU A 440 25.36 -20.08 -11.07
N ARG A 441 26.08 -19.21 -10.33
CA ARG A 441 27.34 -19.55 -9.65
C ARG A 441 27.18 -20.77 -8.75
N LEU A 442 26.10 -20.76 -7.97
CA LEU A 442 25.82 -21.81 -6.99
C LEU A 442 25.54 -23.15 -7.69
N HIS A 443 24.80 -23.14 -8.80
CA HIS A 443 24.59 -24.34 -9.63
C HIS A 443 25.90 -24.92 -10.19
N MET A 444 26.83 -24.06 -10.66
CA MET A 444 28.07 -24.54 -11.28
C MET A 444 29.05 -25.12 -10.27
N MET A 445 29.10 -24.59 -9.04
CA MET A 445 29.89 -25.17 -7.94
C MET A 445 29.38 -26.58 -7.58
N HIS A 446 28.06 -26.80 -7.63
CA HIS A 446 27.45 -28.11 -7.37
C HIS A 446 27.84 -29.20 -8.40
N ILE A 447 27.98 -28.83 -9.68
CA ILE A 447 28.39 -29.76 -10.75
C ILE A 447 29.85 -30.19 -10.58
N GLN A 448 30.73 -29.30 -10.11
CA GLN A 448 32.15 -29.61 -9.89
C GLN A 448 32.39 -30.52 -8.69
N GLU A 449 31.62 -30.39 -7.61
CA GLU A 449 31.74 -31.26 -6.42
C GLU A 449 31.24 -32.69 -6.64
N LYS A 450 30.28 -32.89 -7.56
CA LYS A 450 29.73 -34.23 -7.86
C LYS A 450 30.57 -35.08 -8.82
N GLY A 451 31.62 -34.53 -9.44
CA GLY A 451 32.60 -35.25 -10.25
C GLY A 451 32.02 -36.01 -11.45
N PHE A 452 32.55 -35.77 -12.64
CA PHE A 452 32.39 -36.73 -13.74
C PHE A 452 33.05 -38.06 -13.32
N HIS A 453 32.26 -39.03 -12.88
CA HIS A 453 32.64 -40.43 -12.95
C HIS A 453 32.22 -40.93 -14.33
N VAL A 454 33.20 -40.94 -15.24
CA VAL A 454 33.14 -41.69 -16.52
C VAL A 454 33.14 -43.18 -16.21
#